data_AF-A0A3B0T7T3-F1
#
_entry.id   AF-A0A3B0T7T3-F1
#
_cell.length_a   1.000
_cell.length_b   1.000
_cell.length_c   1.000
_cell.angle_alpha   90.00
_cell.angle_beta   90.00
_cell.angle_gamma   90.00
#
_symmetry.space_group_name_H-M   'P 1'
#
loop_
_entity.id
_entity.type
_entity.pdbx_description
1 polymer ?
#
loop_
_entity_poly.entity_id
_entity_poly.type
_entity_poly.pdbx_seq_one_letter_code
_entity_poly.pdbx_strand_id
1 'polypeptide(L)'
;MYELIGLFENVRDFMEKGGPVLNAIFITIFVLWLLVFERLMYFRTGHRKQVNEVMATWEARSERTSWYAHQIRGAMISQVTMDLRNNLSLIRTLVAICPLMGLLGTVWGMIEVFDVMAILGSSNVKAMAAGVSRATIPTMAGMVGALSGVFAASYLEGQMNKEAELLEDHLTKDH
;
A
#
# COMPACT_ATOMS: atom_id res chain seq x y z
N MET A 1 -11.79 10.05 28.29
CA MET A 1 -11.57 11.34 27.60
C MET A 1 -10.14 11.84 27.83
N TYR A 2 -9.63 11.87 29.08
CA TYR A 2 -8.23 12.23 29.38
C TYR A 2 -7.16 11.34 28.72
N GLU A 3 -7.37 10.02 28.67
CA GLU A 3 -6.39 9.11 28.02
C GLU A 3 -6.28 9.29 26.50
N LEU A 4 -7.39 9.61 25.83
CA LEU A 4 -7.40 9.88 24.38
C LEU A 4 -6.65 11.16 24.03
N ILE A 5 -6.75 12.18 24.89
CA ILE A 5 -6.03 13.45 24.73
C ILE A 5 -4.53 13.22 24.92
N GLY A 6 -4.12 12.48 25.96
CA GLY A 6 -2.71 12.15 26.19
C GLY A 6 -2.11 11.29 25.07
N LEU A 7 -2.87 10.37 24.48
CA LEU A 7 -2.40 9.59 23.33
C LEU A 7 -2.17 10.46 22.10
N PHE A 8 -3.07 11.41 21.83
CA PHE A 8 -2.92 12.35 20.72
C PHE A 8 -1.71 13.28 20.90
N GLU A 9 -1.48 13.78 22.12
CA GLU A 9 -0.30 14.58 22.45
C GLU A 9 0.99 13.81 22.21
N ASN A 10 1.08 12.56 22.68
CA ASN A 10 2.26 11.72 22.47
C ASN A 10 2.56 11.47 20.98
N VAL A 11 1.54 11.26 20.16
CA VAL A 11 1.70 11.06 18.72
C VAL A 11 2.13 12.36 18.04
N ARG A 12 1.53 13.50 18.38
CA ARG A 12 1.94 14.80 17.86
C ARG A 12 3.38 15.11 18.21
N ASP A 13 3.77 14.93 19.47
CA ASP A 13 5.14 15.19 19.94
C ASP A 13 6.15 14.26 19.26
N PHE A 14 5.75 13.04 18.90
CA PHE A 14 6.57 12.14 18.08
C PHE A 14 6.70 12.63 16.63
N MET A 15 5.60 13.08 16.02
CA MET A 15 5.58 13.62 14.66
C MET A 15 6.43 14.89 14.55
N GLU A 16 6.36 15.79 15.54
CA GLU A 16 7.17 17.00 15.63
C GLU A 16 8.67 16.68 15.74
N LYS A 17 9.06 15.56 16.38
CA LYS A 17 10.46 15.14 16.47
C LYS A 17 11.05 14.66 15.14
N GLY A 18 10.25 14.06 14.26
CA GLY A 18 10.74 13.54 12.97
C GLY A 18 10.74 14.55 11.83
N GLY A 19 10.29 15.78 12.08
CA GLY A 19 10.31 16.87 11.12
C GLY A 19 9.33 16.69 9.95
N PRO A 20 9.44 17.55 8.91
CA PRO A 20 8.49 17.59 7.80
C PRO A 20 8.47 16.29 6.97
N VAL A 21 9.60 15.57 6.91
CA VAL A 21 9.69 14.30 6.16
C VAL A 21 8.87 13.19 6.82
N LEU A 22 8.82 13.15 8.16
CA LEU A 22 7.99 12.17 8.87
C LEU A 22 6.50 12.38 8.57
N ASN A 23 6.05 13.62 8.42
CA ASN A 23 4.67 13.93 8.00
C ASN A 23 4.37 13.39 6.61
N ALA A 24 5.30 13.54 5.67
CA ALA A 24 5.16 12.98 4.33
C ALA A 24 5.08 11.43 4.37
N ILE A 25 5.94 10.78 5.17
CA ILE A 25 5.91 9.32 5.38
C ILE A 25 4.55 8.88 5.94
N PHE A 26 4.03 9.59 6.93
CA PHE A 26 2.72 9.29 7.51
C PHE A 26 1.60 9.35 6.46
N ILE A 27 1.57 10.40 5.62
CA ILE A 27 0.59 10.53 4.54
C ILE A 27 0.73 9.37 3.54
N THR A 28 1.96 9.03 3.14
CA THR A 28 2.19 7.90 2.22
C THR A 28 1.73 6.57 2.81
N ILE A 29 2.01 6.30 4.08
CA ILE A 29 1.55 5.10 4.78
C ILE A 29 0.02 5.09 4.87
N PHE A 30 -0.60 6.23 5.18
CA PHE A 30 -2.05 6.35 5.25
C PHE A 30 -2.71 6.08 3.88
N VAL A 31 -2.20 6.67 2.80
CA VAL A 31 -2.69 6.42 1.43
C VAL A 31 -2.49 4.96 1.03
N LEU A 32 -1.33 4.37 1.35
CA LEU A 32 -1.05 2.96 1.12
C LEU A 32 -2.11 2.07 1.80
N TRP A 33 -2.38 2.30 3.09
CA TRP A 33 -3.36 1.53 3.84
C TRP A 33 -4.79 1.76 3.37
N LEU A 34 -5.13 2.96 2.93
CA LEU A 34 -6.43 3.26 2.33
C LEU A 34 -6.63 2.44 1.05
N LEU A 35 -5.62 2.37 0.17
CA LEU A 35 -5.69 1.55 -1.05
C LEU A 35 -5.75 0.05 -0.73
N VAL A 36 -4.99 -0.41 0.26
CA VAL A 36 -5.07 -1.81 0.73
C VAL A 36 -6.48 -2.12 1.24
N PHE A 37 -7.08 -1.22 2.02
CA PHE A 37 -8.42 -1.41 2.56
C PHE A 37 -9.50 -1.38 1.47
N GLU A 38 -9.41 -0.43 0.53
CA GLU A 38 -10.26 -0.39 -0.68
C GLU A 38 -10.22 -1.75 -1.40
N ARG A 39 -9.03 -2.30 -1.61
CA ARG A 39 -8.88 -3.60 -2.24
C ARG A 39 -9.45 -4.75 -1.41
N LEU A 40 -9.21 -4.77 -0.11
CA LEU A 40 -9.80 -5.80 0.76
C LEU A 40 -11.33 -5.76 0.73
N MET A 41 -11.94 -4.56 0.69
CA MET A 41 -13.39 -4.44 0.54
C MET A 41 -13.86 -4.91 -0.83
N TYR A 42 -13.13 -4.59 -1.90
CA TYR A 42 -13.42 -5.07 -3.25
C TYR A 42 -13.50 -6.61 -3.32
N PHE A 43 -12.55 -7.33 -2.71
CA PHE A 43 -12.60 -8.80 -2.64
C PHE A 43 -13.80 -9.33 -1.86
N ARG A 44 -14.18 -8.69 -0.76
CA ARG A 44 -15.28 -9.18 0.09
C ARG A 44 -16.65 -8.96 -0.53
N THR A 45 -16.87 -7.88 -1.27
CA THR A 45 -18.22 -7.52 -1.77
C THR A 45 -18.31 -7.29 -3.27
N GLY A 46 -17.34 -6.61 -3.88
CA GLY A 46 -17.40 -6.19 -5.28
C GLY A 46 -17.13 -7.31 -6.27
N HIS A 47 -16.07 -8.09 -6.04
CA HIS A 47 -15.61 -9.12 -6.96
C HIS A 47 -16.67 -10.21 -7.20
N ARG A 48 -17.30 -10.70 -6.13
CA ARG A 48 -18.32 -11.76 -6.22
C ARG A 48 -19.51 -11.34 -7.09
N LYS A 49 -19.90 -10.06 -7.05
CA LYS A 49 -20.97 -9.53 -7.90
C LYS A 49 -20.54 -9.54 -9.38
N GLN A 50 -19.33 -9.07 -9.68
CA GLN A 50 -18.79 -9.03 -11.03
C GLN A 50 -18.67 -10.42 -11.65
N VAL A 51 -18.15 -11.40 -10.90
CA VAL A 51 -18.06 -12.80 -11.35
C VAL A 51 -19.44 -13.35 -11.67
N ASN A 52 -20.43 -13.15 -10.79
CA ASN A 52 -21.79 -13.63 -11.02
C ASN A 52 -22.43 -13.01 -12.27
N GLU A 53 -22.20 -11.72 -12.53
CA GLU A 53 -22.69 -11.04 -13.74
C GLU A 53 -22.06 -11.60 -15.02
N VAL A 54 -20.74 -11.85 -14.99
CA VAL A 54 -20.02 -12.44 -16.14
C VAL A 54 -20.46 -13.89 -16.38
N MET A 55 -20.63 -14.67 -15.32
CA MET A 55 -21.16 -16.05 -15.41
C MET A 55 -22.59 -16.05 -15.98
N ALA A 56 -23.49 -15.21 -15.47
CA ALA A 56 -24.85 -15.10 -15.98
C ALA A 56 -24.88 -14.67 -17.46
N THR A 57 -23.99 -13.75 -17.85
CA THR A 57 -23.85 -13.30 -19.25
C THR A 57 -23.34 -14.43 -20.14
N TRP A 58 -22.41 -15.26 -19.66
CA TRP A 58 -21.88 -16.42 -20.38
C TRP A 58 -22.93 -17.53 -20.53
N GLU A 59 -23.61 -17.89 -19.45
CA GLU A 59 -24.64 -18.95 -19.43
C GLU A 59 -25.85 -18.60 -20.31
N ALA A 60 -26.21 -17.32 -20.39
CA ALA A 60 -27.31 -16.84 -21.23
C ALA A 60 -27.02 -16.91 -22.75
N ARG A 61 -25.77 -17.18 -23.17
CA ARG A 61 -25.44 -17.31 -24.59
C ARG A 61 -25.96 -18.62 -25.17
N SER A 62 -26.63 -18.52 -26.31
CA SER A 62 -27.18 -19.66 -27.06
C SER A 62 -26.11 -20.53 -27.74
N GLU A 63 -24.93 -19.98 -28.00
CA GLU A 63 -23.82 -20.66 -28.68
C GLU A 63 -22.52 -20.37 -27.90
N ARG A 64 -21.83 -21.45 -27.47
CA ARG A 64 -20.68 -21.41 -26.56
C ARG A 64 -19.47 -22.22 -27.03
N THR A 65 -19.59 -22.96 -28.13
CA THR A 65 -18.59 -23.92 -28.60
C THR A 65 -17.74 -23.42 -29.76
N SER A 66 -18.20 -22.38 -30.45
CA SER A 66 -17.48 -21.82 -31.59
C SER A 66 -16.19 -21.15 -31.16
N TRP A 67 -15.25 -21.05 -32.10
CA TRP A 67 -14.02 -20.29 -31.90
C TRP A 67 -14.31 -18.84 -31.47
N TYR A 68 -15.37 -18.22 -32.02
CA TYR A 68 -15.78 -16.87 -31.65
C TYR A 68 -16.28 -16.80 -30.19
N ALA A 69 -17.04 -17.80 -29.73
CA ALA A 69 -17.46 -17.87 -28.33
C ALA A 69 -16.26 -18.01 -27.37
N HIS A 70 -15.26 -18.82 -27.72
CA HIS A 70 -14.02 -18.94 -26.94
C HIS A 70 -13.23 -17.63 -26.86
N GLN A 71 -13.16 -16.85 -27.94
CA GLN A 71 -12.55 -15.51 -27.91
C GLN A 71 -13.28 -14.55 -26.96
N ILE A 72 -14.62 -14.57 -26.98
CA ILE A 72 -15.43 -13.74 -26.06
C ILE A 72 -15.20 -14.17 -24.61
N ARG A 73 -15.16 -15.47 -24.31
CA ARG A 73 -14.81 -16.00 -22.98
C ARG A 73 -13.45 -15.48 -22.53
N GLY A 74 -12.43 -15.59 -23.38
CA GLY A 74 -11.09 -15.10 -23.09
C GLY A 74 -11.07 -13.59 -22.79
N ALA A 75 -11.83 -12.80 -23.56
CA ALA A 75 -11.97 -11.37 -23.33
C ALA A 75 -12.66 -11.06 -21.98
N MET A 76 -13.72 -11.80 -21.61
CA MET A 76 -14.39 -11.64 -20.32
C MET A 76 -13.49 -11.98 -19.13
N ILE A 77 -12.74 -13.09 -19.20
CA ILE A 77 -11.77 -13.48 -18.17
C ILE A 77 -10.68 -12.42 -18.04
N SER A 78 -10.15 -11.94 -19.16
CA SER A 78 -9.13 -10.90 -19.18
C SER A 78 -9.64 -9.62 -18.51
N GLN A 79 -10.85 -9.18 -18.83
CA GLN A 79 -11.45 -7.98 -18.24
C GLN A 79 -11.57 -8.09 -16.71
N VAL A 80 -12.13 -9.18 -16.20
CA VAL A 80 -12.26 -9.38 -14.73
C VAL A 80 -10.88 -9.48 -14.08
N THR A 81 -9.92 -10.15 -14.73
CA THR A 81 -8.55 -10.27 -14.21
C THR A 81 -7.82 -8.92 -14.18
N MET A 82 -8.04 -8.06 -15.16
CA MET A 82 -7.52 -6.68 -15.15
C MET A 82 -8.13 -5.87 -14.02
N ASP A 83 -9.44 -5.98 -13.78
CA ASP A 83 -10.14 -5.27 -12.70
C ASP A 83 -9.70 -5.77 -11.32
N LEU A 84 -9.44 -7.08 -11.17
CA LEU A 84 -8.80 -7.66 -9.99
C LEU A 84 -7.41 -7.04 -9.74
N ARG A 85 -6.65 -6.78 -10.81
CA ARG A 85 -5.27 -6.26 -10.77
C ARG A 85 -5.14 -4.75 -10.68
N ASN A 86 -6.23 -4.01 -10.79
CA ASN A 86 -6.23 -2.56 -10.63
C ASN A 86 -5.61 -2.14 -9.27
N ASN A 87 -5.04 -0.93 -9.18
CA ASN A 87 -4.37 -0.37 -7.99
C ASN A 87 -3.20 -1.18 -7.38
N LEU A 88 -2.99 -2.46 -7.70
CA LEU A 88 -1.91 -3.27 -7.11
C LEU A 88 -0.53 -2.72 -7.47
N SER A 89 -0.36 -2.25 -8.71
CA SER A 89 0.87 -1.59 -9.15
C SER A 89 1.17 -0.35 -8.29
N LEU A 90 0.17 0.49 -8.05
CA LEU A 90 0.30 1.68 -7.22
C LEU A 90 0.65 1.33 -5.76
N ILE A 91 -0.01 0.32 -5.18
CA ILE A 91 0.31 -0.19 -3.84
C ILE A 91 1.79 -0.60 -3.78
N ARG A 92 2.27 -1.41 -4.74
CA ARG A 92 3.68 -1.83 -4.81
C ARG A 92 4.64 -0.65 -4.93
N THR A 93 4.30 0.35 -5.74
CA THR A 93 5.11 1.57 -5.87
C THR A 93 5.20 2.32 -4.54
N LEU A 94 4.08 2.50 -3.83
CA LEU A 94 4.06 3.17 -2.52
C LEU A 94 4.89 2.40 -1.49
N VAL A 95 4.79 1.07 -1.47
CA VAL A 95 5.61 0.21 -0.62
C VAL A 95 7.10 0.39 -0.89
N ALA A 96 7.50 0.44 -2.16
CA ALA A 96 8.89 0.64 -2.56
C ALA A 96 9.41 2.05 -2.24
N ILE A 97 8.55 3.07 -2.23
CA ILE A 97 8.91 4.46 -1.93
C ILE A 97 9.04 4.71 -0.42
N CYS A 98 8.26 4.01 0.43
CA CYS A 98 8.31 4.16 1.89
C CYS A 98 9.74 4.14 2.50
N PRO A 99 10.61 3.14 2.23
CA PRO A 99 11.96 3.12 2.78
C PRO A 99 12.85 4.23 2.19
N LEU A 100 12.65 4.60 0.93
CA LEU A 100 13.39 5.69 0.28
C LEU A 100 13.08 7.04 0.92
N MET A 101 11.81 7.29 1.29
CA MET A 101 11.45 8.48 2.07
C MET A 101 12.04 8.44 3.48
N GLY A 102 12.15 7.26 4.09
CA GLY A 102 12.85 7.07 5.35
C GLY A 102 14.33 7.45 5.29
N LEU A 103 15.01 7.10 4.19
CA LEU A 103 16.40 7.53 3.91
C LEU A 103 16.49 9.03 3.62
N LEU A 104 15.51 9.62 2.93
CA LEU A 104 15.46 11.06 2.75
C LEU A 104 15.36 11.80 4.09
N GLY A 105 14.62 11.23 5.05
CA GLY A 105 14.47 11.80 6.39
C GLY A 105 15.76 11.80 7.20
N THR A 106 16.65 10.82 7.04
CA THR A 106 17.97 10.86 7.69
C THR A 106 18.85 11.94 7.08
N VAL A 107 18.83 12.10 5.76
CA VAL A 107 19.57 13.18 5.09
C VAL A 107 19.09 14.53 5.60
N TRP A 108 17.76 14.74 5.67
CA TRP A 108 17.19 15.97 6.21
C TRP A 108 17.61 16.22 7.66
N GLY A 109 17.47 15.23 8.54
CA GLY A 109 17.86 15.38 9.96
C GLY A 109 19.36 15.62 10.15
N MET A 110 20.21 15.05 9.29
CA MET A 110 21.65 15.31 9.32
C MET A 110 22.00 16.74 8.87
N ILE A 111 21.26 17.32 7.92
CA ILE A 111 21.39 18.73 7.56
C ILE A 111 21.09 19.62 8.78
N GLU A 112 20.00 19.36 9.49
CA GLU A 112 19.66 20.11 10.72
C GLU A 112 20.74 19.99 11.80
N VAL A 113 21.36 18.82 11.96
CA VAL A 113 22.49 18.63 12.89
C VAL A 113 23.68 19.53 12.51
N PHE A 114 24.03 19.61 11.23
CA PHE A 114 25.14 20.45 10.76
C PHE A 114 24.84 21.94 10.92
N ASP A 115 23.59 22.36 10.72
CA ASP A 115 23.18 23.75 10.95
C ASP A 115 23.32 24.14 12.43
N VAL A 116 22.92 23.26 13.36
CA VAL A 116 23.12 23.50 14.80
C VAL A 116 24.60 23.59 15.16
N MET A 117 25.46 22.75 14.56
CA MET A 117 26.91 22.84 14.77
C MET A 117 27.50 24.14 14.25
N ALA A 118 27.02 24.65 13.11
CA ALA A 118 27.48 25.91 12.54
C ALA A 118 27.15 27.11 13.45
N ILE A 119 26.02 27.06 14.17
CA ILE A 119 25.54 28.15 15.03
C ILE A 119 26.13 28.06 16.45
N LEU A 120 26.09 26.88 17.07
CA LEU A 120 26.46 26.68 18.49
C LEU A 120 27.91 26.22 18.69
N GLY A 121 28.61 25.83 17.62
CA GLY A 121 29.91 25.19 17.68
C GLY A 121 29.83 23.72 18.13
N SER A 122 30.95 22.99 17.98
CA SER A 122 31.01 21.54 18.26
C SER A 122 31.00 21.17 19.77
N SER A 123 30.86 22.15 20.66
CA SER A 123 30.94 21.94 22.12
C SER A 123 29.66 21.34 22.72
N ASN A 124 28.51 21.47 22.04
CA ASN A 124 27.23 20.96 22.53
C ASN A 124 26.91 19.55 21.98
N VAL A 125 27.66 18.56 22.48
CA VAL A 125 27.53 17.13 22.11
C VAL A 125 26.13 16.58 22.36
N LYS A 126 25.42 17.08 23.38
CA LYS A 126 24.06 16.63 23.72
C LYS A 126 23.05 17.03 22.65
N ALA A 127 23.13 18.26 22.14
CA ALA A 127 22.26 18.73 21.05
C ALA A 127 22.52 17.95 19.75
N MET A 128 23.78 17.65 19.45
CA MET A 128 24.16 16.83 18.29
C MET A 128 23.59 15.41 18.39
N ALA A 129 23.77 14.73 19.53
CA ALA A 129 23.25 13.39 19.75
C ALA A 129 21.71 13.34 19.63
N ALA A 130 21.01 14.35 20.14
CA ALA A 130 19.56 14.47 19.98
C ALA A 130 19.14 14.67 18.52
N GLY A 131 19.87 15.47 17.73
CA GLY A 131 19.59 15.65 16.31
C GLY A 131 19.81 14.38 15.48
N VAL A 132 20.91 13.65 15.73
CA VAL A 132 21.17 12.36 15.07
C VAL A 132 20.09 11.34 15.42
N SER A 133 19.66 11.28 16.69
CA SER A 133 18.56 10.39 17.08
C SER A 133 17.22 10.76 16.44
N ARG A 134 16.96 12.05 16.16
CA ARG A 134 15.76 12.47 15.44
C ARG A 134 15.81 12.09 13.96
N ALA A 135 16.99 12.16 13.35
CA ALA A 135 17.20 11.78 11.97
C ALA A 135 16.86 10.31 11.68
N THR A 136 17.00 9.39 12.66
CA THR A 136 16.71 7.96 12.46
C THR A 136 15.23 7.60 12.56
N ILE A 137 14.41 8.47 13.15
CA ILE A 137 12.96 8.22 13.35
C ILE A 137 12.23 8.05 12.00
N PRO A 138 12.39 8.94 11.00
CA PRO A 138 11.81 8.75 9.68
C PRO A 138 12.18 7.41 9.03
N THR A 139 13.42 6.94 9.18
CA THR A 139 13.85 5.66 8.60
C THR A 139 13.13 4.49 9.23
N MET A 140 13.01 4.47 10.57
CA MET A 140 12.26 3.43 11.26
C MET A 140 10.79 3.43 10.82
N ALA A 141 10.15 4.60 10.75
CA ALA A 141 8.77 4.74 10.31
C ALA A 141 8.57 4.24 8.86
N GLY A 142 9.45 4.64 7.95
CA GLY A 142 9.43 4.22 6.55
C GLY A 142 9.60 2.70 6.39
N MET A 143 10.51 2.09 7.15
CA MET A 143 10.70 0.63 7.12
C MET A 143 9.49 -0.13 7.68
N VAL A 144 8.90 0.31 8.78
CA VAL A 144 7.68 -0.31 9.33
C VAL A 144 6.52 -0.23 8.34
N GLY A 145 6.33 0.95 7.72
CA GLY A 145 5.36 1.15 6.66
C GLY A 145 5.59 0.19 5.49
N ALA A 146 6.84 0.10 5.01
CA ALA A 146 7.22 -0.79 3.91
C ALA A 146 6.98 -2.26 4.24
N LEU A 147 7.43 -2.74 5.41
CA LEU A 147 7.27 -4.14 5.83
C LEU A 147 5.79 -4.55 5.87
N SER A 148 4.96 -3.71 6.50
CA SER A 148 3.52 -3.98 6.57
C SER A 148 2.86 -3.93 5.18
N GLY A 149 3.30 -3.01 4.33
CA GLY A 149 2.83 -2.88 2.96
C GLY A 149 3.24 -4.06 2.05
N VAL A 150 4.46 -4.59 2.18
CA VAL A 150 4.90 -5.80 1.47
C VAL A 150 3.98 -6.97 1.83
N PHE A 151 3.73 -7.18 3.13
CA PHE A 151 2.84 -8.23 3.60
C PHE A 151 1.43 -8.11 2.98
N ALA A 152 0.86 -6.90 3.03
CA ALA A 152 -0.45 -6.64 2.45
C ALA A 152 -0.50 -6.86 0.93
N ALA A 153 0.50 -6.34 0.19
CA ALA A 153 0.58 -6.48 -1.26
C ALA A 153 0.74 -7.94 -1.69
N SER A 154 1.58 -8.72 -0.99
CA SER A 154 1.76 -10.15 -1.26
C SER A 154 0.49 -10.95 -0.96
N TYR A 155 -0.22 -10.62 0.12
CA TYR A 155 -1.50 -11.26 0.43
C TYR A 155 -2.55 -10.98 -0.66
N LEU A 156 -2.69 -9.72 -1.08
CA LEU A 156 -3.63 -9.32 -2.13
C LEU A 156 -3.30 -10.02 -3.46
N GLU A 157 -2.03 -10.04 -3.87
CA GLU A 157 -1.61 -10.75 -5.08
C GLU A 157 -1.91 -12.26 -5.01
N GLY A 158 -1.65 -12.90 -3.88
CA GLY A 158 -1.96 -14.30 -3.67
C GLY A 158 -3.46 -14.58 -3.81
N GLN A 159 -4.32 -13.71 -3.27
CA GLN A 159 -5.76 -13.84 -3.43
C GLN A 159 -6.20 -13.61 -4.87
N MET A 160 -5.66 -12.58 -5.55
CA MET A 160 -5.98 -12.25 -6.94
C MET A 160 -5.70 -13.39 -7.90
N ASN A 161 -4.55 -14.07 -7.74
CA ASN A 161 -4.18 -15.17 -8.61
C ASN A 161 -5.12 -16.38 -8.40
N LYS A 162 -5.50 -16.67 -7.14
CA LYS A 162 -6.49 -17.72 -6.84
C LYS A 162 -7.85 -17.43 -7.46
N GLU A 163 -8.35 -16.19 -7.33
CA GLU A 163 -9.65 -15.81 -7.91
C GLU A 163 -9.64 -15.85 -9.44
N ALA A 164 -8.52 -15.45 -10.07
CA ALA A 164 -8.38 -15.51 -11.53
C ALA A 164 -8.41 -16.97 -12.04
N GLU A 165 -7.71 -17.88 -11.35
CA GLU A 165 -7.71 -19.31 -11.66
C GLU A 165 -9.10 -19.93 -11.45
N LEU A 166 -9.78 -19.60 -10.35
CA LEU A 166 -11.14 -20.07 -10.09
C LEU A 166 -12.14 -19.57 -11.13
N LEU A 167 -12.02 -18.33 -11.60
CA LEU A 167 -12.86 -17.79 -12.67
C LEU A 167 -12.65 -18.55 -13.98
N GLU A 168 -11.40 -18.85 -14.32
CA GLU A 168 -11.08 -19.64 -15.50
C GLU A 168 -11.73 -21.03 -15.42
N ASP A 169 -11.55 -21.73 -14.31
CA ASP A 169 -12.10 -23.06 -14.04
C ASP A 169 -13.63 -23.12 -14.11
N HIS A 170 -14.35 -22.12 -13.60
CA HIS A 170 -15.81 -22.09 -13.67
C HIS A 170 -16.31 -21.91 -15.11
N LEU A 171 -15.60 -21.15 -15.93
CA LEU A 171 -15.99 -20.91 -17.32
C LEU A 171 -15.58 -22.04 -18.28
N THR A 172 -14.73 -23.00 -17.87
CA THR A 172 -14.36 -24.19 -18.68
C THR A 172 -15.25 -25.39 -18.46
N LYS A 173 -15.98 -25.47 -17.33
CA LYS A 173 -16.75 -26.66 -16.91
C LYS A 173 -18.12 -26.81 -17.58
N ASP A 174 -18.42 -26.03 -18.61
CA ASP A 174 -19.59 -26.25 -19.46
C ASP A 174 -19.39 -27.52 -20.31
N HIS A 175 -19.81 -28.66 -19.76
CA HIS A 175 -20.07 -29.90 -20.49
C HIS A 175 -21.50 -29.90 -21.06
#